data_AF-A0A838EZ78-F1
#
_entry.id   AF-A0A838EZ78-F1
#
_cell.length_a   1.000
_cell.length_b   1.000
_cell.length_c   1.000
_cell.angle_alpha   90.00
_cell.angle_beta   90.00
_cell.angle_gamma   90.00
#
_symmetry.space_group_name_H-M   'P 1'
#
loop_
_entity.id
_entity.type
_entity.pdbx_description
1 polymer ?
#
loop_
_entity_poly.entity_id
_entity_poly.type
_entity_poly.pdbx_seq_one_letter_code
_entity_poly.pdbx_strand_id
1 'polypeptide(L)' 'MRILHTSDWHLGKRLFKLDRSPEHARFLDWLLKTLIENKIDLLLIAGDIFDTPTPP' A
#
# COMPACT_ATOMS: atom_id res chain seq x y z
N MET A 1 -9.05 -7.45 -19.27
CA MET A 1 -8.66 -7.58 -17.86
C MET A 1 -7.57 -6.54 -17.57
N ARG A 2 -7.76 -5.68 -16.59
CA ARG A 2 -6.84 -4.62 -16.15
C ARG A 2 -6.25 -5.00 -14.81
N ILE A 3 -4.93 -4.93 -14.71
CA ILE A 3 -4.18 -5.29 -13.50
C ILE A 3 -3.44 -4.05 -13.02
N LEU A 4 -3.52 -3.75 -11.73
CA LEU A 4 -2.63 -2.80 -11.06
C LEU A 4 -1.58 -3.59 -10.28
N HIS A 5 -0.31 -3.32 -10.55
CA HIS A 5 0.82 -3.96 -9.87
C HIS A 5 1.57 -2.95 -9.02
N THR A 6 1.84 -3.30 -7.76
CA THR A 6 2.59 -2.51 -6.79
C THR A 6 3.38 -3.45 -5.87
N SER A 7 4.27 -2.93 -5.04
CA SER A 7 5.11 -3.70 -4.11
C SER A 7 5.59 -2.80 -2.96
N ASP A 8 6.26 -3.39 -1.97
CA ASP A 8 7.07 -2.68 -0.98
C ASP A 8 6.33 -1.60 -0.18
N TRP A 9 5.14 -1.96 0.32
CA TRP A 9 4.34 -1.02 1.12
C TRP A 9 4.96 -0.74 2.48
N HIS A 10 5.63 -1.73 3.08
CA HIS A 10 6.23 -1.66 4.40
C HIS A 10 5.32 -0.96 5.44
N LEU A 11 4.08 -1.41 5.54
CA LEU A 11 3.14 -0.90 6.55
C LEU A 11 3.72 -1.12 7.96
N GLY A 12 3.56 -0.11 8.83
CA GLY A 12 4.17 -0.09 10.15
C GLY A 12 5.60 0.45 10.19
N LYS A 13 6.22 0.77 9.04
CA LYS A 13 7.57 1.36 8.98
C LYS A 13 7.61 2.73 9.64
N ARG A 14 8.67 2.96 10.41
CA ARG A 14 9.05 4.30 10.89
C ARG A 14 10.27 4.78 10.11
N LEU A 15 10.25 6.03 9.67
CA LEU A 15 11.44 6.70 9.14
C LEU A 15 12.11 7.46 10.27
N PHE A 16 13.23 6.92 10.75
CA PHE A 16 13.83 7.32 12.02
C PHE A 16 12.80 7.19 13.16
N LYS A 17 12.33 8.32 13.71
CA LYS A 17 11.31 8.34 14.78
C LYS A 17 9.91 8.71 14.26
N LEU A 18 9.79 9.02 12.97
CA LEU A 18 8.55 9.48 12.36
C LEU A 18 7.67 8.31 11.94
N ASP A 19 6.41 8.37 12.35
CA ASP A 19 5.36 7.46 11.91
C ASP A 19 4.91 7.82 10.49
N ARG A 20 4.80 6.81 9.63
CA ARG A 20 4.35 6.93 8.24
C ARG A 20 2.89 6.56 8.03
N SER A 21 2.18 6.15 9.08
CA SER A 21 0.76 5.79 9.00
C SER A 21 -0.09 6.86 8.30
N PRO A 22 0.14 8.18 8.48
CA PRO A 22 -0.59 9.20 7.74
C PRO A 22 -0.33 9.17 6.22
N GLU A 23 0.90 8.89 5.79
CA GLU A 23 1.24 8.77 4.37
C GLU A 23 0.62 7.50 3.77
N HIS A 24 0.75 6.36 4.48
CA HIS A 24 0.17 5.09 4.04
C HIS A 24 -1.35 5.15 3.96
N ALA A 25 -2.03 5.81 4.90
CA ALA A 25 -3.48 6.02 4.84
C ALA A 25 -3.87 6.79 3.56
N ARG A 26 -3.17 7.89 3.26
CA ARG A 26 -3.41 8.66 2.02
C ARG A 26 -3.12 7.85 0.75
N PHE A 27 -2.07 7.04 0.76
CA PHE A 27 -1.75 6.14 -0.34
C PHE A 27 -2.85 5.10 -0.55
N LEU A 28 -3.35 4.47 0.51
CA LEU A 28 -4.42 3.47 0.42
C LEU A 28 -5.75 4.09 -0.03
N ASP A 29 -6.08 5.29 0.45
CA ASP A 29 -7.25 6.04 -0.01
C ASP A 29 -7.17 6.38 -1.51
N TRP A 30 -5.99 6.86 -1.95
CA TRP A 30 -5.74 7.11 -3.37
C TRP A 30 -5.78 5.83 -4.19
N LEU A 31 -5.20 4.74 -3.69
CA LEU A 31 -5.15 3.45 -4.38
C LEU A 31 -6.57 2.93 -4.59
N LEU A 32 -7.42 2.95 -3.56
CA LEU A 32 -8.81 2.53 -3.66
C LEU A 32 -9.56 3.32 -4.73
N LYS A 33 -9.45 4.65 -4.73
CA LYS A 33 -10.05 5.51 -5.75
C LYS A 33 -9.55 5.15 -7.15
N THR A 34 -8.24 4.98 -7.29
CA THR A 34 -7.58 4.61 -8.55
C THR A 34 -8.09 3.26 -9.08
N LEU A 35 -8.24 2.25 -8.22
CA LEU A 35 -8.76 0.94 -8.59
C LEU A 35 -10.19 1.04 -9.15
N ILE A 36 -11.04 1.83 -8.49
CA ILE A 36 -12.45 2.02 -8.89
C ILE A 36 -12.54 2.81 -10.20
N GLU A 37 -11.90 3.98 -10.27
CA GLU A 37 -11.96 4.88 -11.43
C GLU A 37 -11.44 4.21 -12.71
N ASN A 38 -10.38 3.41 -12.58
CA ASN A 38 -9.76 2.74 -13.72
C ASN A 38 -10.37 1.36 -14.02
N LYS A 39 -11.37 0.93 -13.27
CA LYS A 39 -12.03 -0.39 -13.40
C LYS A 39 -10.97 -1.51 -13.43
N ILE A 40 -10.12 -1.53 -12.40
CA ILE A 40 -9.09 -2.55 -12.24
C ILE A 40 -9.75 -3.86 -11.81
N ASP A 41 -9.40 -4.96 -12.49
CA ASP A 41 -9.95 -6.29 -12.21
C ASP A 41 -9.12 -7.06 -11.17
N LEU A 42 -7.82 -6.74 -11.06
CA LEU A 42 -6.89 -7.39 -10.12
C LEU A 42 -5.86 -6.38 -9.58
N LEU A 43 -5.71 -6.33 -8.26
CA LEU A 43 -4.56 -5.72 -7.59
C LEU A 43 -3.53 -6.80 -7.25
N LEU A 44 -2.32 -6.68 -7.77
CA LEU A 44 -1.18 -7.54 -7.42
C LEU A 44 -0.19 -6.74 -6.57
N ILE A 45 0.13 -7.26 -5.39
CA ILE A 45 1.13 -6.70 -4.49
C ILE A 45 2.32 -7.66 -4.41
N ALA A 46 3.45 -7.31 -5.04
CA ALA A 46 4.64 -8.15 -5.12
C ALA A 46 5.54 -8.01 -3.88
N GLY A 47 5.05 -8.49 -2.74
CA GLY A 47 5.84 -8.62 -1.51
C GLY A 47 5.85 -7.36 -0.63
N ASP A 48 6.45 -7.52 0.55
CA ASP A 48 6.73 -6.48 1.54
C ASP A 48 5.53 -5.60 1.90
N ILE A 49 4.40 -6.25 2.21
CA ILE A 49 3.18 -5.58 2.71
C ILE A 49 3.46 -4.91 4.06
N PHE A 50 4.13 -5.62 4.98
CA PHE A 50 4.48 -5.13 6.31
C PHE A 50 5.98 -4.95 6.43
N ASP A 51 6.41 -3.97 7.24
CA ASP A 51 7.83 -3.69 7.47
C ASP A 51 8.52 -4.77 8.31
N THR A 52 7.77 -5.44 9.18
CA THR A 52 8.27 -6.54 10.01
C THR A 52 7.27 -7.71 10.05
N PRO A 53 7.71 -8.94 10.38
CA PRO A 53 6.82 -10.11 10.47
C PRO A 53 5.74 -10.00 11.56
N THR A 54 5.97 -9.16 12.58
CA THR A 54 5.04 -8.83 13.66
C THR A 54 4.77 -7.33 13.63
N PRO A 55 3.89 -6.85 12.74
CA PRO A 55 3.58 -5.43 12.63
C PRO A 55 2.93 -4.90 13.92
N PRO A 56 3.07 -3.59 14.19
CA PRO A 56 2.50 -2.92 15.37
C PRO A 56 0.97 -2.89 15.38
#